data_AF-A0A529W5B8-F1
#
_entry.id   AF-A0A529W5B8-F1
#
_cell.length_a   1.000
_cell.length_b   1.000
_cell.length_c   1.000
_cell.angle_alpha   90.00
_cell.angle_beta   90.00
_cell.angle_gamma   90.00
#
_symmetry.space_group_name_H-M   'P 1'
#
loop_
_entity.id
_entity.type
_entity.pdbx_description
1 polymer ?
#
loop_
_entity_poly.entity_id
_entity_poly.type
_entity_poly.pdbx_seq_one_letter_code
_entity_poly.pdbx_strand_id
1 'polypeptide(L)'
;WAARLEETCEAHVHDSHNDESAVAALRAKLLALRERCRRYAFEMDFSFLMRQERKLLSIGYRVEDRQLDESCYDLLASEARLTSLFAIAKGDLPTEHWFRLGRPIVEIGFQGALMSWSGSMFEYLMPPLVMKEPQGSILNQTSKLIIKRQIQYARSKNVPWGISEAAYNARDRELTYQYTNFGVPGLGLKRGLGQNTVIAPYATILAAQFSPREAVQNLQRLRSIGALGRHGFYDAVDFTPQRVPEGTDHAVVQNYMAHHSGMSIAAVADAIFEGRLRERFHSDPVIESAELLLQEKAPRDIPTATVRTEADERSKDETETESPDSRVILDPIKALRATNVMSNGRYSV
;
A
#
# COMPACT_ATOMS: atom_id res chain seq x y z
N TRP A 1 12.83 -25.55 23.72
CA TRP A 1 13.89 -24.94 22.89
C TRP A 1 14.78 -26.02 22.26
N ALA A 2 15.24 -27.03 23.02
CA ALA A 2 16.04 -28.14 22.50
C ALA A 2 15.36 -28.90 21.34
N ALA A 3 14.09 -29.28 21.47
CA ALA A 3 13.34 -29.94 20.37
C ALA A 3 13.24 -29.08 19.09
N ARG A 4 13.18 -27.75 19.21
CA ARG A 4 13.16 -26.85 18.04
C ARG A 4 14.53 -26.74 17.39
N LEU A 5 15.60 -26.81 18.19
CA LEU A 5 16.97 -26.85 17.68
C LEU A 5 17.20 -28.17 16.92
N GLU A 6 16.75 -29.29 17.49
CA GLU A 6 16.80 -30.61 16.87
C GLU A 6 16.02 -30.64 15.54
N GLU A 7 14.75 -30.22 15.53
CA GLU A 7 13.95 -30.09 14.28
C GLU A 7 14.65 -29.22 13.22
N THR A 8 15.29 -28.12 13.64
CA THR A 8 16.01 -27.22 12.71
C THR A 8 17.27 -27.88 12.15
N CYS A 9 18.04 -28.57 13.00
CA CYS A 9 19.22 -29.30 12.58
C CYS A 9 18.86 -30.47 11.65
N GLU A 10 17.79 -31.22 11.96
CA GLU A 10 17.28 -32.29 11.12
C GLU A 10 16.81 -31.77 9.76
N ALA A 11 16.07 -30.66 9.72
CA ALA A 11 15.67 -30.02 8.47
C ALA A 11 16.88 -29.60 7.64
N HIS A 12 17.91 -29.03 8.26
CA HIS A 12 19.13 -28.61 7.56
C HIS A 12 19.94 -29.80 7.02
N VAL A 13 20.00 -30.90 7.78
CA VAL A 13 20.62 -32.15 7.32
C VAL A 13 19.83 -32.76 6.17
N HIS A 14 18.50 -32.75 6.24
CA HIS A 14 17.63 -33.21 5.17
C HIS A 14 17.81 -32.39 3.88
N ASP A 15 17.87 -31.05 4.00
CA ASP A 15 18.15 -30.15 2.88
C ASP A 15 19.55 -30.38 2.27
N SER A 16 20.52 -30.81 3.08
CA SER A 16 21.89 -31.08 2.64
C SER A 16 22.06 -32.41 1.89
N HIS A 17 21.11 -33.35 2.05
CA HIS A 17 21.13 -34.65 1.40
C HIS A 17 20.26 -34.63 0.15
N ASN A 18 20.89 -34.32 -0.99
CA ASN A 18 20.26 -34.36 -2.31
C ASN A 18 20.02 -35.81 -2.76
N ASP A 19 18.87 -36.39 -2.38
CA ASP A 19 18.34 -37.59 -3.03
C ASP A 19 17.79 -37.20 -4.42
N GLU A 20 18.40 -37.71 -5.49
CA GLU A 20 17.98 -37.44 -6.87
C GLU A 20 16.50 -37.76 -7.11
N SER A 21 15.97 -38.78 -6.43
CA SER A 21 14.56 -39.16 -6.52
C SER A 21 13.64 -38.11 -5.88
N ALA A 22 14.06 -37.55 -4.74
CA ALA A 22 13.35 -36.47 -4.05
C ALA A 22 13.40 -35.18 -4.87
N VAL A 23 14.54 -34.86 -5.51
CA VAL A 23 14.68 -33.72 -6.43
C VAL A 23 13.76 -33.88 -7.63
N ALA A 24 13.70 -35.07 -8.25
CA ALA A 24 12.80 -35.36 -9.36
C ALA A 24 11.33 -35.21 -8.96
N ALA A 25 10.94 -35.73 -7.79
CA ALA A 25 9.59 -35.61 -7.26
C ALA A 25 9.22 -34.15 -6.95
N LEU A 26 10.13 -33.37 -6.37
CA LEU A 26 9.94 -31.95 -6.11
C LEU A 26 9.79 -31.17 -7.43
N ARG A 27 10.64 -31.44 -8.41
CA ARG A 27 10.56 -30.81 -9.75
C ARG A 27 9.21 -31.09 -10.41
N ALA A 28 8.73 -32.33 -10.36
CA ALA A 28 7.41 -32.69 -10.89
C ALA A 28 6.27 -31.92 -10.20
N LYS A 29 6.32 -31.80 -8.86
CA LYS A 29 5.35 -31.00 -8.09
C LYS A 29 5.39 -29.52 -8.47
N LEU A 30 6.58 -28.93 -8.58
CA LEU A 30 6.76 -27.52 -8.95
C LEU A 30 6.25 -27.24 -10.37
N LEU A 31 6.48 -28.15 -11.32
CA LEU A 31 5.92 -28.03 -12.68
C LEU A 31 4.39 -28.10 -12.67
N ALA A 32 3.79 -29.02 -11.91
CA ALA A 32 2.33 -29.10 -11.77
C ALA A 32 1.74 -27.83 -11.13
N LEU A 33 2.42 -27.27 -10.12
CA LEU A 33 2.04 -26.00 -9.51
C LEU A 33 2.15 -24.84 -10.50
N ARG A 34 3.22 -24.77 -11.29
CA ARG A 34 3.40 -23.77 -12.35
C ARG A 34 2.21 -23.77 -13.31
N GLU A 35 1.86 -24.94 -13.85
CA GLU A 35 0.74 -25.06 -14.79
C GLU A 35 -0.58 -24.62 -14.18
N ARG A 36 -0.84 -25.03 -12.92
CA ARG A 36 -2.08 -24.65 -12.23
C ARG A 36 -2.15 -23.15 -11.94
N CYS A 37 -1.06 -22.54 -11.47
CA CYS A 37 -0.98 -21.10 -11.24
C CYS A 37 -1.14 -20.31 -12.54
N ARG A 38 -0.51 -20.75 -13.63
CA ARG A 38 -0.69 -20.14 -14.95
C ARG A 38 -2.14 -20.23 -15.40
N ARG A 39 -2.75 -21.42 -15.29
CA ARG A 39 -4.15 -21.60 -15.66
C ARG A 39 -5.07 -20.65 -14.89
N TYR A 40 -4.94 -20.56 -13.57
CA TYR A 40 -5.76 -19.64 -12.77
C TYR A 40 -5.57 -18.16 -13.15
N ALA A 41 -4.32 -17.75 -13.44
CA ALA A 41 -4.05 -16.38 -13.86
C ALA A 41 -4.71 -16.06 -15.22
N PHE A 42 -4.72 -17.01 -16.16
CA PHE A 42 -5.27 -16.81 -17.51
C PHE A 42 -6.76 -17.15 -17.65
N GLU A 43 -7.35 -17.90 -16.72
CA GLU A 43 -8.80 -18.13 -16.65
C GLU A 43 -9.55 -16.94 -16.07
N MET A 44 -8.89 -16.09 -15.27
CA MET A 44 -9.49 -14.85 -14.78
C MET A 44 -9.83 -13.92 -15.93
N ASP A 45 -11.11 -13.64 -16.16
CA ASP A 45 -11.58 -12.68 -17.16
C ASP A 45 -11.72 -11.29 -16.54
N PHE A 46 -10.88 -10.33 -16.94
CA PHE A 46 -10.97 -8.95 -16.47
C PHE A 46 -11.98 -8.10 -17.25
N SER A 47 -12.49 -8.57 -18.39
CA SER A 47 -13.32 -7.77 -19.29
C SER A 47 -14.66 -7.36 -18.67
N PHE A 48 -15.25 -8.21 -17.82
CA PHE A 48 -16.52 -7.90 -17.15
C PHE A 48 -16.39 -6.79 -16.09
N LEU A 49 -15.18 -6.55 -15.55
CA LEU A 49 -14.91 -5.46 -14.61
C LEU A 49 -14.76 -4.10 -15.33
N MET A 50 -14.65 -4.10 -16.66
CA MET A 50 -14.45 -2.89 -17.45
C MET A 50 -15.75 -2.10 -17.61
N ARG A 51 -15.75 -0.84 -17.17
CA ARG A 51 -16.80 0.12 -17.51
C ARG A 51 -16.56 0.68 -18.90
N GLN A 52 -17.31 0.20 -19.88
CA GLN A 52 -17.10 0.49 -21.32
C GLN A 52 -17.08 2.00 -21.65
N GLU A 53 -17.96 2.78 -21.03
CA GLU A 53 -18.05 4.24 -21.24
C GLU A 53 -16.80 4.98 -20.75
N ARG A 54 -16.26 4.57 -19.60
CA ARG A 54 -15.09 5.20 -18.98
C ARG A 54 -13.78 4.63 -19.50
N LYS A 55 -13.82 3.40 -20.02
CA LYS A 55 -12.67 2.56 -20.35
C LYS A 55 -11.73 2.37 -19.14
N LEU A 56 -12.33 2.17 -17.96
CA LEU A 56 -11.62 1.95 -16.70
C LEU A 56 -12.20 0.73 -15.98
N LEU A 57 -11.35 0.07 -15.18
CA LEU A 57 -11.78 -1.04 -14.33
C LEU A 57 -12.58 -0.50 -13.15
N SER A 58 -13.73 -1.11 -12.89
CA SER A 58 -14.45 -0.95 -11.63
C SER A 58 -13.63 -1.50 -10.47
N ILE A 59 -13.77 -0.92 -9.28
CA ILE A 59 -13.06 -1.41 -8.08
C ILE A 59 -13.59 -2.75 -7.57
N GLY A 60 -14.78 -3.16 -8.02
CA GLY A 60 -15.38 -4.42 -7.59
C GLY A 60 -16.68 -4.76 -8.29
N TYR A 61 -17.16 -5.97 -8.04
CA TYR A 61 -18.44 -6.46 -8.51
C TYR A 61 -19.22 -7.05 -7.33
N ARG A 62 -20.42 -6.53 -7.10
CA ARG A 62 -21.34 -7.01 -6.06
C ARG A 62 -22.16 -8.16 -6.62
N VAL A 63 -21.86 -9.38 -6.16
CA VAL A 63 -22.45 -10.63 -6.69
C VAL A 63 -23.96 -10.68 -6.45
N GLU A 64 -24.42 -10.32 -5.26
CA GLU A 64 -25.84 -10.32 -4.89
C GLU A 64 -26.65 -9.36 -5.77
N ASP A 65 -26.11 -8.15 -5.99
CA ASP A 65 -26.74 -7.11 -6.81
C ASP A 65 -26.49 -7.28 -8.31
N ARG A 66 -25.61 -8.21 -8.69
CA ARG A 66 -25.09 -8.41 -10.04
C ARG A 66 -24.58 -7.12 -10.69
N GLN A 67 -23.97 -6.24 -9.91
CA GLN A 67 -23.65 -4.87 -10.33
C GLN A 67 -22.17 -4.55 -10.11
N LEU A 68 -21.58 -3.86 -11.09
CA LEU A 68 -20.26 -3.22 -10.91
C LEU A 68 -20.34 -2.07 -9.91
N ASP A 69 -19.28 -1.91 -9.12
CA ASP A 69 -19.09 -0.71 -8.29
C ASP A 69 -18.98 0.53 -9.20
N GLU A 70 -19.59 1.64 -8.79
CA GLU A 70 -19.58 2.91 -9.53
C GLU A 70 -18.18 3.54 -9.60
N SER A 71 -17.37 3.29 -8.58
CA SER A 71 -16.00 3.75 -8.48
C SER A 71 -15.10 2.94 -9.41
N CYS A 72 -14.06 3.59 -9.91
CA CYS A 72 -13.10 2.98 -10.84
C CYS A 72 -11.68 3.19 -10.31
N TYR A 73 -10.80 2.27 -10.70
CA TYR A 73 -9.37 2.54 -10.68
C TYR A 73 -9.03 3.47 -11.84
N ASP A 74 -8.86 4.75 -11.54
CA ASP A 74 -8.72 5.83 -12.51
C ASP A 74 -7.37 6.56 -12.42
N LEU A 75 -6.41 6.07 -11.63
CA LEU A 75 -5.08 6.67 -11.48
C LEU A 75 -3.98 5.71 -11.90
N LEU A 76 -2.95 6.25 -12.58
CA LEU A 76 -1.75 5.48 -12.92
C LEU A 76 -0.91 5.19 -11.66
N ALA A 77 -0.87 6.12 -10.72
CA ALA A 77 -0.29 5.90 -9.40
C ALA A 77 -1.26 5.13 -8.48
N SER A 78 -1.43 3.85 -8.77
CA SER A 78 -2.19 2.89 -7.95
C SER A 78 -1.55 1.51 -8.04
N GLU A 79 -1.78 0.70 -7.02
CA GLU A 79 -1.49 -0.72 -6.99
C GLU A 79 -2.16 -1.50 -8.13
N ALA A 80 -3.35 -1.04 -8.56
CA ALA A 80 -4.14 -1.68 -9.60
C ALA A 80 -3.51 -1.57 -10.99
N ARG A 81 -2.48 -0.72 -11.19
CA ARG A 81 -1.77 -0.64 -12.47
C ARG A 81 -1.14 -1.97 -12.89
N LEU A 82 -0.79 -2.83 -11.93
CA LEU A 82 -0.31 -4.18 -12.21
C LEU A 82 -1.39 -5.02 -12.87
N THR A 83 -2.61 -4.97 -12.33
CA THR A 83 -3.79 -5.62 -12.92
C THR A 83 -4.07 -5.07 -14.32
N SER A 84 -4.05 -3.74 -14.48
CA SER A 84 -4.24 -3.09 -15.79
C SER A 84 -3.21 -3.56 -16.82
N LEU A 85 -1.92 -3.60 -16.46
CA LEU A 85 -0.86 -4.08 -17.34
C LEU A 85 -1.10 -5.54 -17.73
N PHE A 86 -1.35 -6.41 -16.74
CA PHE A 86 -1.56 -7.84 -16.99
C PHE A 86 -2.79 -8.11 -17.86
N ALA A 87 -3.90 -7.42 -17.59
CA ALA A 87 -5.14 -7.60 -18.33
C ALA A 87 -5.04 -7.09 -19.78
N ILE A 88 -4.26 -6.02 -20.04
CA ILE A 88 -3.93 -5.59 -21.42
C ILE A 88 -3.03 -6.62 -22.09
N ALA A 89 -1.95 -7.04 -21.42
CA ALA A 89 -1.00 -8.02 -21.92
C ALA A 89 -1.68 -9.35 -22.32
N LYS A 90 -2.61 -9.82 -21.49
CA LYS A 90 -3.44 -11.00 -21.73
C LYS A 90 -4.44 -10.82 -22.88
N GLY A 91 -4.84 -9.59 -23.19
CA GLY A 91 -5.82 -9.25 -24.23
C GLY A 91 -7.27 -9.10 -23.73
N ASP A 92 -7.50 -9.10 -22.41
CA ASP A 92 -8.84 -8.88 -21.83
C ASP A 92 -9.28 -7.42 -21.94
N LEU A 93 -8.32 -6.49 -21.88
CA LEU A 93 -8.58 -5.05 -21.93
C LEU A 93 -7.90 -4.39 -23.14
N PRO A 94 -8.56 -3.39 -23.75
CA PRO A 94 -7.97 -2.60 -24.82
C PRO A 94 -6.83 -1.71 -24.28
N THR A 95 -5.82 -1.43 -25.11
CA THR A 95 -4.64 -0.64 -24.70
C THR A 95 -5.02 0.79 -24.28
N GLU A 96 -6.10 1.34 -24.84
CA GLU A 96 -6.69 2.63 -24.48
C GLU A 96 -6.98 2.75 -22.98
N HIS A 97 -7.22 1.63 -22.28
CA HIS A 97 -7.39 1.61 -20.83
C HIS A 97 -6.19 2.26 -20.11
N TRP A 98 -4.96 1.93 -20.51
CA TRP A 98 -3.74 2.46 -19.89
C TRP A 98 -3.62 3.98 -20.01
N PHE A 99 -4.04 4.52 -21.16
CA PHE A 99 -4.00 5.94 -21.43
C PHE A 99 -5.17 6.71 -20.79
N ARG A 100 -6.18 6.00 -20.28
CA ARG A 100 -7.29 6.57 -19.51
C ARG A 100 -6.99 6.72 -18.03
N LEU A 101 -5.98 6.00 -17.52
CA LEU A 101 -5.48 6.18 -16.17
C LEU A 101 -4.95 7.61 -15.98
N GLY A 102 -5.50 8.34 -15.02
CA GLY A 102 -5.15 9.70 -14.68
C GLY A 102 -3.68 9.81 -14.25
N ARG A 103 -3.07 10.92 -14.65
CA ARG A 103 -1.68 11.27 -14.32
C ARG A 103 -1.62 12.61 -13.58
N PRO A 104 -2.38 12.81 -12.48
CA PRO A 104 -2.27 14.03 -11.70
C PRO A 104 -0.85 14.10 -11.13
N ILE A 105 -0.19 15.24 -11.30
CA ILE A 105 1.21 15.45 -10.90
C ILE A 105 1.25 16.41 -9.72
N VAL A 106 2.21 16.22 -8.83
CA VAL A 106 2.58 17.18 -7.78
C VAL A 106 4.07 17.47 -7.89
N GLU A 107 4.46 18.71 -7.57
CA GLU A 107 5.86 19.12 -7.52
C GLU A 107 6.51 18.69 -6.20
N ILE A 108 7.65 18.00 -6.29
CA ILE A 108 8.49 17.62 -5.15
C ILE A 108 9.91 18.12 -5.42
N GLY A 109 10.27 19.25 -4.81
CA GLY A 109 11.51 19.95 -5.13
C GLY A 109 11.39 20.64 -6.49
N PHE A 110 12.09 20.13 -7.51
CA PHE A 110 12.03 20.63 -8.89
C PHE A 110 11.60 19.52 -9.89
N GLN A 111 10.99 18.45 -9.39
CA GLN A 111 10.60 17.29 -10.19
C GLN A 111 9.15 16.92 -9.92
N GLY A 112 8.45 16.43 -10.95
CA GLY A 112 7.05 15.99 -10.83
C GLY A 112 6.94 14.54 -10.39
N ALA A 113 6.04 14.26 -9.45
CA ALA A 113 5.64 12.92 -9.06
C ALA A 113 4.14 12.73 -9.32
N LEU A 114 3.72 11.53 -9.72
CA LEU A 114 2.31 11.21 -9.82
C LEU A 114 1.66 11.21 -8.42
N MET A 115 0.41 11.67 -8.33
CA MET A 115 -0.43 11.55 -7.15
C MET A 115 -1.29 10.30 -7.23
N SER A 116 -1.38 9.59 -6.12
CA SER A 116 -2.28 8.45 -5.89
C SER A 116 -3.59 8.88 -5.23
N TRP A 117 -4.49 7.95 -4.95
CA TRP A 117 -5.75 8.28 -4.29
C TRP A 117 -5.50 8.68 -2.83
N SER A 118 -4.80 7.83 -2.07
CA SER A 118 -4.59 8.04 -0.64
C SER A 118 -3.22 8.58 -0.27
N GLY A 119 -2.26 8.61 -1.18
CA GLY A 119 -0.88 9.02 -0.86
C GLY A 119 -0.15 7.94 -0.07
N SER A 120 -0.64 6.70 -0.11
CA SER A 120 -0.12 5.55 0.60
C SER A 120 1.08 4.97 -0.17
N MET A 121 2.15 4.57 0.53
CA MET A 121 3.36 4.08 -0.13
C MET A 121 3.13 2.82 -0.96
N PHE A 122 2.20 1.94 -0.57
CA PHE A 122 1.93 0.72 -1.33
C PHE A 122 1.42 1.00 -2.75
N GLU A 123 0.63 2.06 -2.96
CA GLU A 123 0.06 2.44 -4.26
C GLU A 123 1.18 2.69 -5.29
N TYR A 124 2.35 3.11 -4.79
CA TYR A 124 3.53 3.39 -5.59
C TYR A 124 4.49 2.20 -5.64
N LEU A 125 4.72 1.52 -4.51
CA LEU A 125 5.86 0.62 -4.34
C LEU A 125 5.52 -0.87 -4.38
N MET A 126 4.25 -1.24 -4.33
CA MET A 126 3.83 -2.63 -4.55
C MET A 126 4.03 -3.08 -6.01
N PRO A 127 3.59 -2.32 -7.05
CA PRO A 127 3.76 -2.78 -8.43
C PRO A 127 5.22 -3.06 -8.83
N PRO A 128 6.21 -2.23 -8.44
CA PRO A 128 7.63 -2.50 -8.71
C PRO A 128 8.21 -3.81 -8.16
N LEU A 129 7.53 -4.52 -7.25
CA LEU A 129 7.95 -5.85 -6.79
C LEU A 129 8.04 -6.87 -7.94
N VAL A 130 7.24 -6.67 -9.00
CA VAL A 130 7.21 -7.55 -10.16
C VAL A 130 7.24 -6.77 -11.47
N MET A 131 6.84 -5.50 -11.49
CA MET A 131 6.89 -4.66 -12.67
C MET A 131 8.23 -3.97 -12.82
N LYS A 132 8.84 -4.07 -14.00
CA LYS A 132 10.05 -3.37 -14.40
C LYS A 132 9.71 -1.96 -14.87
N GLU A 133 9.73 -1.01 -13.94
CA GLU A 133 9.57 0.41 -14.24
C GLU A 133 10.93 1.01 -14.69
N PRO A 134 11.11 1.38 -15.97
CA PRO A 134 12.40 1.79 -16.52
C PRO A 134 12.99 3.02 -15.82
N GLN A 135 14.32 3.07 -15.71
CA GLN A 135 14.99 4.25 -15.17
C GLN A 135 14.68 5.50 -16.02
N GLY A 136 14.26 6.58 -15.38
CA GLY A 136 13.86 7.82 -16.06
C GLY A 136 12.41 7.84 -16.54
N SER A 137 11.66 6.75 -16.35
CA SER A 137 10.20 6.78 -16.53
C SER A 137 9.52 7.61 -15.45
N ILE A 138 8.31 8.07 -15.72
CA ILE A 138 7.48 8.81 -14.76
C ILE A 138 7.19 7.98 -13.50
N LEU A 139 6.99 6.67 -13.64
CA LEU A 139 6.73 5.75 -12.53
C LEU A 139 7.97 5.59 -11.64
N ASN A 140 9.14 5.33 -12.24
CA ASN A 140 10.40 5.20 -11.50
C ASN A 140 10.78 6.51 -10.78
N GLN A 141 10.58 7.66 -11.44
CA GLN A 141 10.79 8.97 -10.84
C GLN A 141 9.83 9.19 -9.66
N THR A 142 8.54 8.89 -9.84
CA THR A 142 7.53 9.00 -8.79
C THR A 142 7.92 8.18 -7.57
N SER A 143 8.25 6.89 -7.74
CA SER A 143 8.67 5.99 -6.64
C SER A 143 9.85 6.54 -5.82
N LYS A 144 10.82 7.20 -6.47
CA LYS A 144 11.94 7.84 -5.76
C LYS A 144 11.53 9.13 -5.03
N LEU A 145 10.67 9.94 -5.65
CA LEU A 145 10.23 11.22 -5.09
C LEU A 145 9.28 11.05 -3.90
N ILE A 146 8.37 10.07 -3.95
CA ILE A 146 7.46 9.78 -2.83
C ILE A 146 8.23 9.32 -1.60
N ILE A 147 9.31 8.52 -1.76
CA ILE A 147 10.16 8.09 -0.64
C ILE A 147 10.82 9.32 0.00
N LYS A 148 11.37 10.24 -0.81
CA LYS A 148 11.95 11.49 -0.30
C LYS A 148 10.91 12.32 0.47
N ARG A 149 9.70 12.46 -0.06
CA ARG A 149 8.61 13.22 0.59
C ARG A 149 8.15 12.56 1.89
N GLN A 150 8.05 11.23 1.93
CA GLN A 150 7.76 10.45 3.14
C GLN A 150 8.81 10.68 4.23
N ILE A 151 10.11 10.62 3.88
CA ILE A 151 11.21 10.92 4.80
C ILE A 151 11.13 12.35 5.33
N GLN A 152 10.89 13.33 4.45
CA GLN A 152 10.78 14.75 4.84
C GLN A 152 9.60 14.99 5.78
N TYR A 153 8.43 14.42 5.48
CA TYR A 153 7.22 14.56 6.29
C TYR A 153 7.36 13.92 7.66
N ALA A 154 7.95 12.72 7.74
CA ALA A 154 8.20 12.07 9.02
C ALA A 154 9.22 12.84 9.87
N ARG A 155 10.25 13.44 9.24
CA ARG A 155 11.21 14.31 9.92
C ARG A 155 10.55 15.55 10.52
N SER A 156 9.61 16.20 9.82
CA SER A 156 8.91 17.37 10.36
C SER A 156 8.03 17.05 11.57
N LYS A 157 7.58 15.79 11.68
CA LYS A 157 6.85 15.26 12.85
C LYS A 157 7.74 14.57 13.88
N ASN A 158 9.06 14.50 13.66
CA ASN A 158 10.01 13.75 14.48
C ASN A 158 9.63 12.27 14.71
N VAL A 159 9.03 11.59 13.73
CA VAL A 159 8.66 10.15 13.79
C VAL A 159 9.44 9.34 12.75
N PRO A 160 9.49 8.00 12.82
CA PRO A 160 9.94 7.16 11.71
C PRO A 160 9.06 7.38 10.47
N TRP A 161 9.55 7.06 9.27
CA TRP A 161 8.75 7.17 8.03
C TRP A 161 8.17 5.82 7.59
N GLY A 162 7.28 5.83 6.59
CA GLY A 162 6.62 4.63 6.09
C GLY A 162 5.10 4.69 6.27
N ILE A 163 4.46 5.79 5.87
CA ILE A 163 3.00 5.91 5.99
C ILE A 163 2.36 5.18 4.82
N SER A 164 1.55 4.19 5.15
CA SER A 164 0.80 3.37 4.21
C SER A 164 -0.49 2.86 4.87
N GLU A 165 -1.37 2.21 4.13
CA GLU A 165 -2.49 1.44 4.67
C GLU A 165 -2.02 0.43 5.71
N ALA A 166 -2.69 0.41 6.86
CA ALA A 166 -2.31 -0.44 7.97
C ALA A 166 -3.43 -0.52 9.00
N ALA A 167 -3.28 -1.47 9.91
CA ALA A 167 -3.97 -1.43 11.17
C ALA A 167 -3.47 -0.26 12.03
N TYR A 168 -4.33 0.27 12.90
CA TYR A 168 -4.02 1.39 13.78
C TYR A 168 -4.56 1.17 15.19
N ASN A 169 -4.19 2.01 16.17
CA ASN A 169 -4.53 1.80 17.57
C ASN A 169 -5.98 2.22 17.91
N ALA A 170 -6.94 1.73 17.13
CA ALA A 170 -8.35 1.67 17.48
C ALA A 170 -8.81 0.22 17.39
N ARG A 171 -9.77 -0.16 18.22
CA ARG A 171 -10.27 -1.52 18.29
C ARG A 171 -11.79 -1.54 18.24
N ASP A 172 -12.34 -2.59 17.65
CA ASP A 172 -13.78 -2.86 17.73
C ASP A 172 -14.15 -3.51 19.08
N ARG A 173 -15.42 -3.91 19.21
CA ARG A 173 -15.96 -4.57 20.40
C ARG A 173 -15.30 -5.92 20.69
N GLU A 174 -14.71 -6.56 19.69
CA GLU A 174 -13.98 -7.83 19.82
C GLU A 174 -12.48 -7.62 20.08
N LEU A 175 -12.06 -6.37 20.30
CA LEU A 175 -10.68 -5.96 20.49
C LEU A 175 -9.79 -6.15 19.25
N THR A 176 -10.39 -6.29 18.07
CA THR A 176 -9.66 -6.38 16.80
C THR A 176 -9.21 -5.00 16.37
N TYR A 177 -7.93 -4.87 16.03
CA TYR A 177 -7.39 -3.62 15.48
C TYR A 177 -8.09 -3.25 14.18
N GLN A 178 -8.49 -1.99 14.07
CA GLN A 178 -9.13 -1.46 12.87
C GLN A 178 -8.10 -1.15 11.79
N TYR A 179 -8.51 -1.22 10.53
CA TYR A 179 -7.64 -1.08 9.37
C TYR A 179 -8.16 0.01 8.43
N THR A 180 -7.27 0.84 7.91
CA THR A 180 -7.62 1.87 6.94
C THR A 180 -6.43 2.30 6.10
N ASN A 181 -6.67 3.16 5.10
CA ASN A 181 -5.63 3.76 4.30
C ASN A 181 -5.10 5.07 4.92
N PHE A 182 -3.79 5.15 5.07
CA PHE A 182 -3.06 6.35 5.47
C PHE A 182 -2.15 6.83 4.35
N GLY A 183 -1.86 8.12 4.32
CA GLY A 183 -0.91 8.67 3.37
C GLY A 183 -0.38 10.02 3.78
N VAL A 184 0.56 10.53 2.99
CA VAL A 184 1.20 11.82 3.25
C VAL A 184 0.42 12.94 2.56
N PRO A 185 0.08 14.04 3.28
CA PRO A 185 -0.47 15.24 2.67
C PRO A 185 0.39 15.75 1.51
N GLY A 186 -0.27 16.01 0.38
CA GLY A 186 0.39 16.40 -0.86
C GLY A 186 0.74 15.24 -1.80
N LEU A 187 0.58 13.97 -1.38
CA LEU A 187 0.77 12.80 -2.25
C LEU A 187 -0.54 12.10 -2.63
N GLY A 188 -1.67 12.50 -2.03
CA GLY A 188 -2.97 11.89 -2.24
C GLY A 188 -4.04 12.92 -2.57
N LEU A 189 -5.06 12.50 -3.32
CA LEU A 189 -6.25 13.31 -3.60
C LEU A 189 -7.25 13.29 -2.43
N LYS A 190 -7.20 12.26 -1.58
CA LYS A 190 -8.04 12.13 -0.38
C LYS A 190 -7.76 13.27 0.61
N ARG A 191 -8.81 13.88 1.17
CA ARG A 191 -8.72 14.91 2.22
C ARG A 191 -8.41 14.31 3.59
N GLY A 192 -7.85 15.10 4.49
CA GLY A 192 -7.64 14.70 5.89
C GLY A 192 -6.47 13.74 6.14
N LEU A 193 -5.59 13.53 5.15
CA LEU A 193 -4.41 12.67 5.28
C LEU A 193 -3.46 13.11 6.40
N GLY A 194 -3.50 14.39 6.79
CA GLY A 194 -2.64 14.94 7.84
C GLY A 194 -3.05 14.59 9.27
N GLN A 195 -4.30 14.15 9.46
CA GLN A 195 -4.93 13.95 10.77
C GLN A 195 -4.36 12.76 11.54
N ASN A 196 -3.87 11.74 10.83
CA ASN A 196 -3.37 10.50 11.40
C ASN A 196 -1.86 10.37 11.15
N THR A 197 -1.13 9.88 12.14
CA THR A 197 0.31 9.61 12.02
C THR A 197 0.55 8.14 12.36
N VAL A 198 0.28 7.26 11.41
CA VAL A 198 0.46 5.81 11.55
C VAL A 198 1.60 5.38 10.63
N ILE A 199 2.62 4.75 11.22
CA ILE A 199 3.81 4.30 10.48
C ILE A 199 3.76 2.79 10.33
N ALA A 200 3.77 2.33 9.09
CA ALA A 200 3.74 0.92 8.73
C ALA A 200 5.15 0.44 8.33
N PRO A 201 5.81 -0.43 9.12
CA PRO A 201 7.16 -0.89 8.83
C PRO A 201 7.32 -1.54 7.45
N TYR A 202 6.32 -2.29 6.97
CA TYR A 202 6.38 -2.94 5.66
C TYR A 202 6.55 -1.92 4.50
N ALA A 203 6.02 -0.70 4.64
CA ALA A 203 6.17 0.35 3.65
C ALA A 203 7.62 0.84 3.55
N THR A 204 8.32 0.88 4.69
CA THR A 204 9.78 1.12 4.72
C THR A 204 10.53 -0.03 4.04
N ILE A 205 10.09 -1.27 4.24
CA ILE A 205 10.70 -2.45 3.61
C ILE A 205 10.49 -2.41 2.09
N LEU A 206 9.30 -2.06 1.60
CA LEU A 206 9.03 -1.84 0.17
C LEU A 206 9.99 -0.81 -0.45
N ALA A 207 10.28 0.28 0.26
CA ALA A 207 11.19 1.32 -0.19
C ALA A 207 12.67 0.88 -0.26
N ALA A 208 13.05 -0.25 0.35
CA ALA A 208 14.40 -0.78 0.24
C ALA A 208 14.81 -1.11 -1.21
N GLN A 209 13.83 -1.34 -2.10
CA GLN A 209 14.04 -1.51 -3.54
C GLN A 209 14.68 -0.28 -4.22
N PHE A 210 14.53 0.91 -3.62
CA PHE A 210 14.99 2.19 -4.19
C PHE A 210 15.96 2.95 -3.29
N SER A 211 15.84 2.80 -1.97
CA SER A 211 16.62 3.54 -0.96
C SER A 211 16.98 2.61 0.22
N PRO A 212 17.81 1.57 -0.02
CA PRO A 212 18.09 0.52 0.95
C PRO A 212 18.76 1.05 2.22
N ARG A 213 19.66 2.04 2.09
CA ARG A 213 20.37 2.63 3.23
C ARG A 213 19.39 3.33 4.19
N GLU A 214 18.54 4.19 3.64
CA GLU A 214 17.54 4.93 4.39
C GLU A 214 16.51 3.99 5.02
N ALA A 215 16.11 2.94 4.29
CA ALA A 215 15.19 1.92 4.78
C ALA A 215 15.77 1.19 6.00
N VAL A 216 17.02 0.72 5.94
CA VAL A 216 17.68 0.03 7.07
C VAL A 216 17.79 0.94 8.29
N GLN A 217 18.18 2.20 8.12
CA GLN A 217 18.26 3.17 9.22
C GLN A 217 16.89 3.39 9.88
N ASN A 218 15.83 3.50 9.09
CA ASN A 218 14.48 3.69 9.60
C ASN A 218 13.94 2.43 10.30
N LEU A 219 14.24 1.23 9.77
CA LEU A 219 13.88 -0.05 10.41
C LEU A 219 14.61 -0.25 11.74
N GLN A 220 15.87 0.20 11.87
CA GLN A 220 16.58 0.21 13.15
C GLN A 220 15.88 1.13 14.17
N ARG A 221 15.44 2.30 13.73
CA ARG A 221 14.66 3.22 14.56
C ARG A 221 13.32 2.61 14.99
N LEU A 222 12.57 2.02 14.05
CA LEU A 222 11.32 1.30 14.34
C LEU A 222 11.55 0.14 15.33
N ARG A 223 12.64 -0.62 15.18
CA ARG A 223 13.02 -1.67 16.12
C ARG A 223 13.27 -1.11 17.53
N SER A 224 13.94 0.03 17.65
CA SER A 224 14.26 0.63 18.95
C SER A 224 13.03 1.06 19.76
N ILE A 225 11.90 1.29 19.08
CA ILE A 225 10.60 1.62 19.70
C ILE A 225 9.66 0.41 19.79
N GLY A 226 10.18 -0.81 19.69
CA GLY A 226 9.40 -2.04 19.91
C GLY A 226 8.57 -2.52 18.73
N ALA A 227 8.73 -1.96 17.53
CA ALA A 227 7.96 -2.38 16.34
C ALA A 227 8.34 -3.78 15.82
N LEU A 228 9.42 -4.40 16.31
CA LEU A 228 9.86 -5.74 15.91
C LEU A 228 9.37 -6.79 16.91
N GLY A 229 8.52 -7.70 16.44
CA GLY A 229 8.01 -8.83 17.21
C GLY A 229 8.54 -10.18 16.73
N ARG A 230 7.90 -11.26 17.20
CA ARG A 230 8.30 -12.65 16.93
C ARG A 230 8.28 -13.03 15.44
N HIS A 231 7.34 -12.50 14.67
CA HIS A 231 7.14 -12.87 13.27
C HIS A 231 7.68 -11.80 12.30
N GLY A 232 8.57 -10.95 12.78
CA GLY A 232 9.05 -9.78 12.03
C GLY A 232 8.44 -8.49 12.58
N PHE A 233 8.42 -7.45 11.77
CA PHE A 233 7.81 -6.19 12.18
C PHE A 233 6.30 -6.34 12.31
N TYR A 234 5.75 -5.73 13.36
CA TYR A 234 4.32 -5.56 13.52
C TYR A 234 3.75 -4.65 12.42
N ASP A 235 2.43 -4.69 12.26
CA ASP A 235 1.74 -4.03 11.18
C ASP A 235 1.96 -2.51 11.15
N ALA A 236 1.92 -1.88 12.33
CA ALA A 236 2.12 -0.44 12.47
C ALA A 236 2.59 0.00 13.85
N VAL A 237 3.02 1.27 13.90
CA VAL A 237 3.17 2.07 15.11
C VAL A 237 2.34 3.33 14.95
N ASP A 238 1.36 3.55 15.84
CA ASP A 238 0.46 4.70 15.82
C ASP A 238 1.00 5.80 16.72
N PHE A 239 1.29 6.97 16.14
CA PHE A 239 1.75 8.19 16.81
C PHE A 239 0.64 9.25 16.91
N THR A 240 -0.61 8.87 16.66
CA THR A 240 -1.72 9.83 16.65
C THR A 240 -2.11 10.19 18.09
N PRO A 241 -1.99 11.46 18.54
CA PRO A 241 -2.10 11.82 19.96
C PRO A 241 -3.38 11.33 20.63
N GLN A 242 -4.51 11.37 19.93
CA GLN A 242 -5.82 10.95 20.45
C GLN A 242 -5.95 9.43 20.64
N ARG A 243 -5.03 8.64 20.10
CA ARG A 243 -5.04 7.17 20.15
C ARG A 243 -3.85 6.59 20.90
N VAL A 244 -3.00 7.43 21.49
CA VAL A 244 -1.83 6.96 22.25
C VAL A 244 -2.17 6.97 23.75
N PRO A 245 -1.82 5.91 24.50
CA PRO A 245 -2.00 5.89 25.96
C PRO A 245 -1.25 7.02 26.66
N GLU A 246 -1.82 7.52 27.76
CA GLU A 246 -1.19 8.57 28.57
C GLU A 246 0.22 8.15 29.03
N GLY A 247 1.17 9.08 28.93
CA GLY A 247 2.57 8.84 29.29
C GLY A 247 3.44 8.20 28.21
N THR A 248 2.89 7.94 27.02
CA THR A 248 3.63 7.46 25.85
C THR A 248 3.40 8.38 24.65
N ASP A 249 4.30 8.34 23.66
CA ASP A 249 4.20 9.10 22.41
C ASP A 249 3.79 8.23 21.20
N HIS A 250 3.67 6.92 21.40
CA HIS A 250 3.24 5.97 20.38
C HIS A 250 2.62 4.70 20.97
N ALA A 251 1.87 3.97 20.15
CA ALA A 251 1.35 2.64 20.45
C ALA A 251 1.73 1.66 19.34
N VAL A 252 2.36 0.54 19.70
CA VAL A 252 2.67 -0.54 18.75
C VAL A 252 1.40 -1.35 18.50
N VAL A 253 1.02 -1.48 17.22
CA VAL A 253 -0.15 -2.24 16.78
C VAL A 253 0.28 -3.69 16.60
N GLN A 254 0.08 -4.53 17.62
CA GLN A 254 0.61 -5.90 17.69
C GLN A 254 -0.16 -6.90 16.79
N ASN A 255 -0.32 -6.55 15.52
CA ASN A 255 -0.95 -7.34 14.47
C ASN A 255 0.11 -7.74 13.41
N TYR A 256 -0.15 -8.79 12.65
CA TYR A 256 0.61 -9.16 11.46
C TYR A 256 -0.35 -9.41 10.30
N MET A 257 -0.15 -8.70 9.19
CA MET A 257 -0.91 -8.94 7.98
C MET A 257 -0.09 -9.82 7.01
N ALA A 258 -0.70 -10.89 6.52
CA ALA A 258 -0.03 -11.85 5.64
C ALA A 258 0.47 -11.19 4.34
N HIS A 259 -0.31 -10.27 3.76
CA HIS A 259 0.07 -9.57 2.54
C HIS A 259 1.20 -8.55 2.77
N HIS A 260 1.21 -7.83 3.90
CA HIS A 260 2.34 -6.96 4.27
C HIS A 260 3.64 -7.76 4.48
N SER A 261 3.53 -8.95 5.09
CA SER A 261 4.67 -9.85 5.26
C SER A 261 5.17 -10.40 3.92
N GLY A 262 4.25 -10.83 3.03
CA GLY A 262 4.59 -11.31 1.69
C GLY A 262 5.28 -10.24 0.84
N MET A 263 4.74 -9.01 0.84
CA MET A 263 5.36 -7.87 0.16
C MET A 263 6.74 -7.53 0.73
N SER A 264 6.90 -7.60 2.06
CA SER A 264 8.19 -7.38 2.71
C SER A 264 9.25 -8.38 2.28
N ILE A 265 8.89 -9.67 2.21
CA ILE A 265 9.80 -10.74 1.74
C ILE A 265 10.19 -10.49 0.29
N ALA A 266 9.23 -10.17 -0.59
CA ALA A 266 9.49 -9.87 -1.99
C ALA A 266 10.41 -8.64 -2.16
N ALA A 267 10.17 -7.56 -1.40
CA ALA A 267 10.99 -6.36 -1.46
C ALA A 267 12.44 -6.60 -1.00
N VAL A 268 12.63 -7.38 0.07
CA VAL A 268 13.97 -7.77 0.54
C VAL A 268 14.65 -8.64 -0.51
N ALA A 269 13.94 -9.60 -1.10
CA ALA A 269 14.47 -10.43 -2.16
C ALA A 269 14.90 -9.59 -3.37
N ASP A 270 14.10 -8.62 -3.79
CA ASP A 270 14.46 -7.74 -4.91
C ASP A 270 15.62 -6.80 -4.58
N ALA A 271 15.75 -6.32 -3.35
CA ALA A 271 16.88 -5.50 -2.92
C ALA A 271 18.19 -6.29 -2.89
N ILE A 272 18.15 -7.58 -2.51
CA ILE A 272 19.34 -8.45 -2.39
C ILE A 272 19.70 -9.10 -3.72
N PHE A 273 18.70 -9.57 -4.47
CA PHE A 273 18.86 -10.31 -5.73
C PHE A 273 18.59 -9.45 -6.96
N GLU A 274 18.82 -8.13 -6.85
CA GLU A 274 18.84 -7.18 -7.95
C GLU A 274 17.56 -7.18 -8.82
N GLY A 275 16.39 -7.42 -8.19
CA GLY A 275 15.11 -7.39 -8.90
C GLY A 275 14.74 -8.66 -9.65
N ARG A 276 15.28 -9.81 -9.28
CA ARG A 276 15.00 -11.10 -9.92
C ARG A 276 13.50 -11.43 -10.05
N LEU A 277 12.63 -10.93 -9.17
CA LEU A 277 11.18 -11.15 -9.33
C LEU A 277 10.64 -10.39 -10.54
N ARG A 278 11.11 -9.16 -10.77
CA ARG A 278 10.80 -8.38 -11.98
C ARG A 278 11.27 -9.09 -13.24
N GLU A 279 12.49 -9.62 -13.25
CA GLU A 279 13.02 -10.37 -14.39
C GLU A 279 12.16 -11.58 -14.73
N ARG A 280 11.71 -12.33 -13.71
CA ARG A 280 10.83 -13.49 -13.91
C ARG A 280 9.47 -13.09 -14.48
N PHE A 281 8.85 -12.03 -13.96
CA PHE A 281 7.57 -11.54 -14.45
C PHE A 281 7.66 -11.09 -15.92
N HIS A 282 8.71 -10.35 -16.26
CA HIS A 282 8.95 -9.82 -17.60
C HIS A 282 9.51 -10.84 -18.61
N SER A 283 9.97 -12.01 -18.14
CA SER A 283 10.39 -13.11 -19.03
C SER A 283 9.22 -13.85 -19.71
N ASP A 284 7.98 -13.57 -19.31
CA ASP A 284 6.80 -14.13 -19.98
C ASP A 284 6.49 -13.32 -21.25
N PRO A 285 6.41 -13.96 -22.44
CA PRO A 285 6.14 -13.25 -23.70
C PRO A 285 4.83 -12.45 -23.70
N VAL A 286 3.83 -12.86 -22.90
CA VAL A 286 2.58 -12.12 -22.76
C VAL A 286 2.85 -10.77 -22.11
N ILE A 287 3.64 -10.74 -21.03
CA ILE A 287 4.02 -9.50 -20.35
C ILE A 287 4.95 -8.65 -21.22
N GLU A 288 5.94 -9.27 -21.86
CA GLU A 288 6.90 -8.60 -22.75
C GLU A 288 6.18 -7.75 -23.81
N SER A 289 5.07 -8.28 -24.37
CA SER A 289 4.27 -7.59 -25.39
C SER A 289 3.67 -6.24 -24.93
N ALA A 290 3.51 -6.04 -23.62
CA ALA A 290 2.92 -4.83 -23.03
C ALA A 290 3.97 -3.89 -22.41
N GLU A 291 5.27 -4.22 -22.44
CA GLU A 291 6.31 -3.44 -21.77
C GLU A 291 6.42 -1.98 -22.23
N LEU A 292 6.09 -1.71 -23.50
CA LEU A 292 6.14 -0.37 -24.07
C LEU A 292 5.24 0.63 -23.30
N LEU A 293 4.19 0.15 -22.64
CA LEU A 293 3.32 0.97 -21.80
C LEU A 293 4.03 1.57 -20.58
N LEU A 294 5.12 0.94 -20.13
CA LEU A 294 5.92 1.37 -19.00
C LEU A 294 7.00 2.41 -19.38
N GLN A 295 7.21 2.66 -20.67
CA GLN A 295 8.27 3.53 -21.20
C GLN A 295 7.90 5.03 -21.21
N GLU A 296 6.86 5.41 -20.46
CA GLU A 296 6.43 6.80 -20.38
C GLU A 296 7.46 7.67 -19.65
N LYS A 297 8.01 8.67 -20.35
CA LYS A 297 9.02 9.58 -19.81
C LYS A 297 8.42 10.51 -18.74
N ALA A 298 9.21 10.82 -17.72
CA ALA A 298 8.85 11.85 -16.77
C ALA A 298 8.67 13.23 -17.47
N PRO A 299 7.66 14.02 -17.08
CA PRO A 299 7.42 15.33 -17.65
C PRO A 299 8.59 16.28 -17.30
N ARG A 300 9.02 17.06 -18.28
CA ARG A 300 10.06 18.09 -18.10
C ARG A 300 9.47 19.40 -17.57
N ASP A 301 8.29 19.75 -18.06
CA ASP A 301 7.53 20.91 -17.62
C ASP A 301 6.41 20.43 -16.71
N ILE A 302 6.43 20.88 -15.45
CA ILE A 302 5.39 20.58 -14.47
C ILE A 302 4.37 21.71 -14.56
N PRO A 303 3.14 21.46 -15.02
CA PRO A 303 2.12 22.50 -15.06
C PRO A 303 1.86 23.00 -13.64
N THR A 304 2.03 24.30 -13.41
CA THR A 304 1.82 24.98 -12.10
C THR A 304 0.38 24.81 -11.58
N ALA A 305 -0.54 24.36 -12.44
CA ALA A 305 -1.93 24.07 -12.12
C ALA A 305 -2.17 22.55 -11.99
N THR A 306 -1.62 21.90 -10.97
CA THR A 306 -2.02 20.52 -10.67
C THR A 306 -2.24 20.35 -9.17
N VAL A 307 -3.50 20.53 -8.78
CA VAL A 307 -4.09 20.28 -7.45
C VAL A 307 -3.44 21.09 -6.31
N ARG A 308 -4.15 22.12 -5.84
CA ARG A 308 -3.86 22.72 -4.53
C ARG A 308 -4.02 21.63 -3.47
N THR A 309 -2.91 21.05 -3.07
CA THR A 309 -2.86 20.15 -1.92
C THR A 309 -2.84 21.02 -0.66
N GLU A 310 -3.45 20.56 0.44
CA GLU A 310 -3.56 21.27 1.72
C GLU A 310 -2.21 21.76 2.29
N ALA A 311 -1.08 21.36 1.68
CA ALA A 311 0.25 21.85 2.01
C ALA A 311 0.39 23.38 1.93
N ASP A 312 -0.44 24.08 1.14
CA ASP A 312 -0.33 25.53 0.95
C ASP A 312 -1.17 26.41 1.88
N GLU A 313 -2.05 25.88 2.73
CA GLU A 313 -2.81 26.74 3.66
C GLU A 313 -2.88 26.13 5.06
N ARG A 314 -1.92 26.50 5.91
CA ARG A 314 -2.25 26.70 7.33
C ARG A 314 -3.05 28.00 7.43
N SER A 315 -4.37 27.91 7.49
CA SER A 315 -5.16 28.81 8.34
C SER A 315 -5.46 28.07 9.64
N LYS A 316 -5.09 28.70 10.75
CA LYS A 316 -5.65 28.38 12.06
C LYS A 316 -7.11 28.84 12.03
N ASP A 317 -8.04 27.95 11.73
CA ASP A 317 -9.38 27.94 12.35
C ASP A 317 -10.21 26.74 11.86
N GLU A 318 -10.69 25.98 12.86
CA GLU A 318 -11.96 25.26 12.97
C GLU A 318 -12.59 24.59 11.74
N THR A 319 -12.59 23.25 11.76
CA THR A 319 -13.83 22.45 11.79
C THR A 319 -13.46 21.00 12.16
N GLU A 320 -13.60 20.67 13.44
CA GLU A 320 -13.55 19.28 13.90
C GLU A 320 -14.71 18.51 13.26
N THR A 321 -14.39 17.33 12.74
CA THR A 321 -15.36 16.47 12.06
C THR A 321 -16.30 15.90 13.11
N GLU A 322 -17.57 16.32 13.12
CA GLU A 322 -18.60 15.68 13.94
C GLU A 322 -18.72 14.20 13.51
N SER A 323 -18.34 13.28 14.40
CA SER A 323 -18.79 11.90 14.33
C SER A 323 -20.29 11.89 14.63
N PRO A 324 -21.13 11.12 13.90
CA PRO A 324 -22.57 11.07 14.15
C PRO A 324 -22.93 10.63 15.58
N ASP A 325 -22.00 9.97 16.28
CA ASP A 325 -22.19 9.44 17.63
C ASP A 325 -21.57 10.29 18.74
N SER A 326 -20.90 11.41 18.42
CA SER A 326 -20.29 12.26 19.44
C SER A 326 -20.32 13.74 19.08
N ARG A 327 -20.91 14.55 19.97
CA ARG A 327 -20.84 16.02 19.93
C ARG A 327 -19.99 16.53 21.08
N VAL A 328 -19.02 17.39 20.79
CA VAL A 328 -18.20 18.08 21.78
C VAL A 328 -18.72 19.52 21.92
N ILE A 329 -19.04 19.94 23.16
CA ILE A 329 -19.44 21.32 23.47
C ILE A 329 -18.25 22.02 24.10
N LEU A 330 -17.64 22.93 23.35
CA LEU A 330 -16.38 23.60 23.74
C LEU A 330 -16.58 24.62 24.86
N ASP A 331 -17.70 25.35 24.88
CA ASP A 331 -18.06 26.30 25.93
C ASP A 331 -19.49 26.04 26.44
N PRO A 332 -19.65 25.22 27.51
CA PRO A 332 -20.96 24.87 28.05
C PRO A 332 -21.76 26.05 28.60
N ILE A 333 -21.11 27.18 28.90
CA ILE A 333 -21.75 28.34 29.53
C ILE A 333 -22.49 29.18 28.49
N LYS A 334 -21.99 29.22 27.26
CA LYS A 334 -22.56 30.01 26.16
C LYS A 334 -23.31 29.18 25.12
N ALA A 335 -23.10 27.87 25.11
CA ALA A 335 -23.78 26.98 24.17
C ALA A 335 -25.28 26.91 24.45
N LEU A 336 -26.08 26.79 23.37
CA LEU A 336 -27.49 26.45 23.48
C LEU A 336 -27.63 25.07 24.13
N ARG A 337 -28.69 24.87 24.95
CA ARG A 337 -28.97 23.58 25.57
C ARG A 337 -29.18 22.53 24.47
N ALA A 338 -28.23 21.61 24.35
CA ALA A 338 -28.31 20.48 23.44
C ALA A 338 -28.94 19.28 24.17
N THR A 339 -29.91 18.63 23.52
CA THR A 339 -30.47 17.34 23.98
C THR A 339 -30.03 16.27 23.01
N ASN A 340 -29.42 15.19 23.51
CA ASN A 340 -29.09 14.02 22.70
C ASN A 340 -30.18 12.97 22.86
N VAL A 341 -30.61 12.38 21.74
CA VAL A 341 -31.54 11.25 21.75
C VAL A 341 -30.71 9.98 21.72
N MET A 342 -30.74 9.22 22.80
CA MET A 342 -30.14 7.89 22.85
C MET A 342 -31.22 6.86 22.51
N SER A 343 -31.03 6.11 21.43
CA SER A 343 -31.89 4.98 21.05
C SER A 343 -31.12 3.68 21.22
N ASN A 344 -31.76 2.67 21.82
CA ASN A 344 -31.23 1.30 21.90
C ASN A 344 -31.66 0.42 20.70
N GLY A 345 -32.21 1.03 19.64
CA GLY A 345 -32.61 0.34 18.42
C GLY A 345 -33.90 -0.47 18.53
N ARG A 346 -34.73 -0.29 19.58
CA ARG A 346 -36.06 -0.92 19.66
C ARG A 346 -37.15 0.14 19.87
N TYR A 347 -38.04 0.24 18.89
CA TYR A 347 -39.28 1.01 18.98
C TYR A 347 -40.39 0.06 19.46
N SER A 348 -40.98 0.30 20.63
CA SER A 348 -42.20 -0.39 21.08
C SER A 348 -43.33 0.61 21.16
N VAL A 349 -44.46 0.32 20.51
CA VAL A 349 -45.69 1.13 20.53
C VAL A 349 -46.38 1.02 21.88
#